data_AF-A0A946ALD3-F1
#
_entry.id   AF-A0A946ALD3-F1
#
_cell.length_a   1.000
_cell.length_b   1.000
_cell.length_c   1.000
_cell.angle_alpha   90.00
_cell.angle_beta   90.00
_cell.angle_gamma   90.00
#
_symmetry.space_group_name_H-M   'P 1'
#
loop_
_entity.id
_entity.type
_entity.pdbx_description
1 polymer ?
#
loop_
_entity_poly.entity_id
_entity_poly.type
_entity_poly.pdbx_seq_one_letter_code
_entity_poly.pdbx_strand_id
1 'polypeptide(L)' 'LSQYLFESINEVQDYATRWLWFYNHERPNKANGGLPPKQILIAA' A
#
# COMPACT_ATOMS: atom_id res chain seq x y z
N LEU A 1 -12.45 12.89 3.03
CA LEU A 1 -12.01 12.22 4.26
C LEU A 1 -12.44 10.76 4.13
N SER A 2 -11.50 9.81 3.97
CA SER A 2 -11.82 8.37 3.92
C SER A 2 -11.77 7.83 5.34
N GLN A 3 -12.87 7.97 6.07
CA GLN A 3 -13.01 7.39 7.40
C GLN A 3 -13.74 6.06 7.27
N TYR A 4 -13.18 5.03 7.89
CA TYR A 4 -13.79 3.71 8.00
C TYR A 4 -13.71 3.29 9.46
N LEU A 5 -14.84 2.90 10.03
CA LEU A 5 -14.91 2.38 11.39
C LEU A 5 -14.71 0.87 11.30
N PHE A 6 -13.66 0.37 11.95
CA PHE A 6 -13.40 -1.06 12.05
C PHE A 6 -14.13 -1.64 13.27
N GLU A 7 -14.75 -2.80 13.09
CA GLU A 7 -15.48 -3.52 14.13
C GLU A 7 -14.56 -4.42 14.96
N SER A 8 -13.37 -4.76 14.45
CA SER A 8 -12.39 -5.59 15.14
C SER A 8 -10.94 -5.30 14.77
N ILE A 9 -10.01 -5.77 15.61
CA ILE A 9 -8.57 -5.72 15.32
C ILE A 9 -8.22 -6.52 14.06
N ASN A 10 -8.86 -7.68 13.86
CA ASN A 10 -8.61 -8.51 12.68
C ASN A 10 -8.98 -7.77 11.39
N GLU A 11 -10.09 -7.04 11.39
CA GLU A 11 -10.54 -6.29 10.21
C GLU A 11 -9.55 -5.19 9.82
N VAL A 12 -9.04 -4.41 10.78
CA VAL A 12 -8.03 -3.37 10.50
C VAL A 12 -6.69 -3.99 10.07
N GLN A 13 -6.32 -5.16 10.59
CA GLN A 13 -5.13 -5.88 10.16
C GLN A 13 -5.24 -6.39 8.71
N ASP A 14 -6.39 -6.95 8.33
CA ASP A 14 -6.65 -7.41 6.96
C ASP A 14 -6.68 -6.23 5.98
N TYR A 15 -7.26 -5.10 6.40
CA TYR A 15 -7.24 -3.87 5.60
C TYR A 15 -5.82 -3.34 5.43
N ALA A 16 -5.05 -3.23 6.52
CA ALA A 16 -3.67 -2.75 6.49
C ALA A 16 -2.76 -3.65 5.63
N THR A 17 -2.94 -4.97 5.71
CA THR A 17 -2.19 -5.95 4.90
C THR A 17 -2.45 -5.73 3.40
N ARG A 18 -3.72 -5.63 3.00
CA ARG A 18 -4.09 -5.35 1.60
C ARG A 18 -3.58 -3.99 1.14
N TRP A 19 -3.68 -2.97 2.00
CA TRP A 19 -3.20 -1.63 1.69
C TRP A 19 -1.68 -1.60 1.50
N LEU A 20 -0.92 -2.32 2.33
CA LEU A 20 0.52 -2.42 2.19
C LEU A 20 0.93 -3.11 0.89
N TRP A 21 0.21 -4.16 0.50
CA TRP A 21 0.43 -4.81 -0.79
C TRP A 21 0.17 -3.83 -1.95
N PHE A 22 -0.98 -3.15 -1.95
CA PHE A 22 -1.35 -2.15 -2.94
C PHE A 22 -0.30 -1.03 -3.04
N TYR A 23 0.11 -0.48 -1.90
CA TYR A 23 1.11 0.58 -1.85
C TYR A 23 2.43 0.16 -2.50
N ASN A 24 2.89 -1.07 -2.22
CA ASN A 24 4.17 -1.56 -2.71
C ASN A 24 4.16 -2.01 -4.17
N HIS A 25 3.02 -2.49 -4.68
CA HIS A 25 2.93 -3.14 -6.00
C HIS A 25 2.22 -2.31 -7.06
N GLU A 26 1.26 -1.47 -6.69
CA GLU A 26 0.37 -0.79 -7.64
C GLU A 26 0.43 0.73 -7.53
N ARG A 27 0.61 1.28 -6.31
CA ARG A 27 0.54 2.73 -6.11
C ARG A 27 1.74 3.45 -6.77
N PRO A 28 1.51 4.38 -7.71
CA PRO A 28 2.57 5.20 -8.28
C PRO A 28 3.26 6.06 -7.20
N ASN A 29 4.59 6.10 -7.20
CA ASN A 29 5.37 6.96 -6.32
C ASN A 29 6.15 8.00 -7.14
N LYS A 30 5.92 9.29 -6.87
CA LYS A 30 6.56 10.40 -7.58
C LYS A 30 8.08 10.39 -7.47
N ALA A 31 8.64 10.01 -6.31
CA ALA A 31 10.09 9.91 -6.12
C ALA A 31 10.72 8.81 -7.00
N ASN A 32 9.92 7.83 -7.41
CA ASN A 32 10.32 6.69 -8.23
C ASN A 32 9.97 6.88 -9.72
N GLY A 33 9.72 8.12 -10.16
CA GLY A 33 9.29 8.39 -11.54
C GLY A 33 7.90 7.87 -11.88
N GLY A 34 7.05 7.65 -10.87
CA GLY A 34 5.71 7.08 -11.04
C GLY A 34 5.66 5.55 -10.94
N LEU A 35 6.80 4.88 -10.77
CA LEU A 35 6.83 3.44 -10.57
C LEU A 35 6.46 3.05 -9.12
N PRO A 36 5.80 1.91 -8.91
CA PRO A 36 5.57 1.37 -7.57
C PRO A 36 6.88 1.05 -6.84
N PRO A 37 6.91 1.16 -5.48
CA PRO A 37 8.11 0.93 -4.68
C PRO A 37 8.87 -0.36 -4.99
N LYS A 38 8.18 -1.49 -5.16
CA LYS A 38 8.83 -2.77 -5.39
C LYS A 38 9.60 -2.86 -6.71
N GLN A 39 9.21 -2.08 -7.73
CA GLN A 39 9.90 -2.09 -9.02
C GLN A 39 11.28 -1.43 -8.96
N ILE A 40 11.49 -0.50 -8.03
CA ILE A 40 12.80 0.14 -7.82
C ILE A 40 13.77 -0.83 -7.13
N LEU A 41 13.31 -1.67 -6.20
CA LEU A 41 14.15 -2.66 -5.52
C LEU A 41 14.71 -3.75 -6.44
N ILE A 42 14.04 -4.00 -7.58
CA ILE A 42 14.51 -4.94 -8.60
C ILE A 42 15.55 -4.28 -9.53
N ALA A 43 15.53 -2.95 -9.63
CA ALA A 43 16.38 -2.18 -10.52
C ALA A 43 17.68 -1.67 -9.86
N ALA A 44 17.79 -1.77 -8.53
CA ALA A 44 18.99 -1.47 -7.75
C ALA A 44 19.86 -2.72 -7.60
#